data_AF-A0A4S2GFI1-F1
#
_entry.id   AF-A0A4S2GFI1-F1
#
_cell.length_a   1.000
_cell.length_b   1.000
_cell.length_c   1.000
_cell.angle_alpha   90.00
_cell.angle_beta   90.00
_cell.angle_gamma   90.00
#
_symmetry.space_group_name_H-M   'P 1'
#
loop_
_entity.id
_entity.type
_entity.pdbx_description
1 polymer ?
#
loop_
_entity_poly.entity_id
_entity_poly.type
_entity_poly.pdbx_seq_one_letter_code
_entity_poly.pdbx_strand_id
1 'polypeptide(L)' 'MTDIFIAKNHDYGDSFSESVQELGPVAGFSVIMHKFNRLKNIIKGTHPLVEGESMEDTLLDMANYCIMLKIELAKRG' A
#
# COMPACT_ATOMS: atom_id res chain seq x y z
N MET A 1 14.94 5.49 5.40
CA MET A 1 13.86 5.48 4.38
C MET A 1 14.10 4.43 3.29
N THR A 2 15.32 3.91 3.15
CA THR A 2 15.72 2.95 2.11
C THR A 2 15.66 1.48 2.57
N ASP A 3 15.90 1.22 3.86
CA ASP A 3 16.04 -0.16 4.35
C ASP A 3 14.70 -0.90 4.52
N ILE A 4 13.63 -0.18 4.90
CA ILE A 4 12.26 -0.73 4.90
C ILE A 4 11.82 -1.07 3.47
N PHE A 5 12.26 -0.28 2.49
CA PHE A 5 11.89 -0.43 1.08
C PHE A 5 12.52 -1.67 0.44
N ILE A 6 13.76 -2.00 0.82
CA ILE A 6 14.51 -3.14 0.28
C ILE A 6 14.17 -4.43 1.05
N ALA A 7 14.05 -4.36 2.39
CA ALA A 7 13.75 -5.54 3.20
C ALA A 7 12.31 -6.07 2.99
N LYS A 8 11.32 -5.19 2.73
CA LYS A 8 9.93 -5.63 2.48
C LYS A 8 9.71 -6.18 1.07
N ASN A 9 10.59 -5.90 0.10
CA ASN A 9 10.38 -6.32 -1.29
C ASN A 9 10.52 -7.83 -1.50
N HIS A 10 11.16 -8.55 -0.57
CA HIS A 10 11.35 -10.00 -0.64
C HIS A 10 10.12 -10.78 -0.15
N ASP A 11 9.33 -10.23 0.79
CA ASP A 11 8.17 -10.93 1.39
C ASP A 11 6.80 -10.35 0.94
N TYR A 12 6.73 -9.10 0.44
CA TYR A 12 5.48 -8.49 -0.08
C TYR A 12 5.33 -8.59 -1.61
N GLY A 13 6.40 -8.96 -2.32
CA GLY A 13 6.55 -8.73 -3.76
C GLY A 13 5.66 -9.59 -4.66
N ASP A 14 5.36 -10.83 -4.26
CA ASP A 14 4.67 -11.78 -5.15
C ASP A 14 3.17 -11.52 -5.21
N SER A 15 2.45 -11.59 -4.08
CA SER A 15 0.98 -11.47 -4.11
C SER A 15 0.46 -10.16 -4.68
N PHE A 16 1.15 -9.03 -4.42
CA PHE A 16 0.77 -7.74 -5.01
C PHE A 16 1.06 -7.71 -6.51
N SER A 17 2.25 -8.17 -6.94
CA SER A 17 2.60 -8.20 -8.35
C SER A 17 1.69 -9.15 -9.12
N GLU A 18 1.45 -10.36 -8.61
CA GLU A 18 0.49 -11.33 -9.15
C GLU A 18 -0.90 -10.72 -9.30
N SER A 19 -1.43 -10.09 -8.23
CA SER A 19 -2.75 -9.46 -8.27
C SER A 19 -2.82 -8.35 -9.32
N VAL A 20 -1.80 -7.51 -9.42
CA VAL A 20 -1.73 -6.47 -10.44
C VAL A 20 -1.56 -7.09 -11.83
N GLN A 21 -0.83 -8.19 -11.98
CA GLN A 21 -0.65 -8.91 -13.25
C GLN A 21 -1.94 -9.58 -13.74
N GLU A 22 -2.73 -10.18 -12.85
CA GLU A 22 -3.97 -10.86 -13.22
C GLU A 22 -5.13 -9.88 -13.41
N LEU A 23 -5.32 -8.95 -12.48
CA LEU A 23 -6.52 -8.08 -12.44
C LEU A 23 -6.25 -6.66 -12.96
N GLY A 24 -4.99 -6.32 -13.21
CA GLY A 24 -4.59 -5.02 -13.69
C GLY A 24 -4.45 -3.96 -12.59
N PRO A 25 -4.35 -2.67 -12.98
CA PRO A 25 -4.07 -1.56 -12.06
C PRO A 25 -5.08 -1.43 -10.92
N VAL A 26 -6.31 -1.93 -11.11
CA VAL A 26 -7.40 -1.86 -10.12
C VAL A 26 -7.05 -2.64 -8.84
N ALA A 27 -6.26 -3.70 -8.94
CA ALA A 27 -5.83 -4.48 -7.78
C ALA A 27 -4.96 -3.64 -6.85
N GLY A 28 -3.96 -2.95 -7.42
CA GLY A 28 -3.09 -2.05 -6.66
C GLY A 28 -3.84 -0.84 -6.12
N PHE A 29 -4.76 -0.27 -6.91
CA PHE A 29 -5.62 0.83 -6.47
C PHE A 29 -6.50 0.44 -5.26
N SER A 30 -7.02 -0.78 -5.24
CA SER A 30 -7.89 -1.26 -4.15
C SER A 30 -7.17 -1.25 -2.80
N VAL A 31 -5.91 -1.72 -2.76
CA VAL A 31 -5.09 -1.71 -1.53
C VAL A 31 -4.81 -0.29 -1.06
N ILE A 32 -4.49 0.64 -1.98
CA ILE A 32 -4.33 2.06 -1.66
C ILE A 32 -5.62 2.64 -1.09
N MET A 33 -6.78 2.30 -1.67
CA MET A 33 -8.09 2.77 -1.22
C MET A 33 -8.42 2.27 0.20
N HIS A 34 -8.06 1.04 0.55
CA HIS A 34 -8.20 0.53 1.91
C HIS A 34 -7.40 1.37 2.92
N LYS A 35 -6.14 1.71 2.60
CA LYS A 35 -5.30 2.57 3.45
C LYS A 35 -5.81 4.01 3.52
N PHE A 36 -6.32 4.54 2.42
CA PHE A 36 -6.98 5.86 2.40
C PHE A 36 -8.22 5.90 3.31
N ASN A 37 -9.08 4.88 3.25
CA ASN A 37 -10.26 4.79 4.11
C ASN A 37 -9.87 4.69 5.59
N ARG A 38 -8.78 3.98 5.91
CA ARG A 38 -8.20 3.97 7.26
C ARG A 38 -7.76 5.37 7.69
N LEU A 39 -6.96 6.07 6.87
CA LEU A 39 -6.51 7.43 7.17
C LEU A 39 -7.69 8.38 7.41
N LYS A 40 -8.72 8.29 6.55
CA LYS A 40 -9.97 9.04 6.70
C LYS A 40 -10.65 8.79 8.04
N ASN A 41 -10.67 7.54 8.52
CA ASN A 41 -11.26 7.20 9.82
C ASN A 41 -10.41 7.72 10.99
N ILE A 42 -9.07 7.67 10.89
CA ILE A 42 -8.16 8.25 11.88
C ILE A 42 -8.40 9.75 12.01
N ILE A 43 -8.46 10.47 10.88
CA ILE A 43 -8.70 11.93 10.84
C ILE A 43 -10.06 12.28 11.44
N LYS A 44 -11.09 11.45 11.20
CA LYS A 44 -12.45 11.69 11.72
C LYS A 44 -12.62 11.30 13.18
N GLY A 45 -11.66 10.60 13.79
CA GLY A 45 -11.76 10.09 15.17
C GLY A 45 -12.88 9.06 15.36
N THR A 46 -13.31 8.36 14.30
CA THR A 46 -14.51 7.50 14.31
C THR A 46 -14.25 6.03 14.67
N HIS A 47 -13.00 5.62 14.90
CA HIS A 47 -12.65 4.26 15.30
C HIS A 47 -11.52 4.23 16.33
N PRO A 48 -11.46 3.20 17.21
CA PRO A 48 -10.24 2.91 17.93
C PRO A 48 -9.14 2.63 16.90
N LEU A 49 -8.01 3.34 17.01
CA LEU A 49 -6.80 2.95 16.31
C LEU A 49 -6.61 1.44 16.54
N VAL A 50 -6.43 0.67 15.47
CA VAL A 50 -5.85 -0.68 15.63
C VAL A 50 -4.56 -0.47 16.42
N GLU A 51 -4.48 -1.02 17.63
CA GLU A 51 -3.35 -0.77 18.52
C GLU A 51 -2.04 -1.05 17.78
N GLY A 52 -1.22 -0.01 17.59
CA GLY A 52 0.10 -0.11 16.99
C GLY A 52 0.28 0.47 15.57
N GLU A 53 -0.75 0.96 14.88
CA GLU A 53 -0.57 1.60 13.57
C GLU A 53 -0.99 3.08 13.59
N SER A 54 -0.02 3.97 13.40
CA SER A 54 -0.19 5.43 13.44
C SER A 54 -0.66 6.03 12.11
N MET A 55 -0.99 7.33 12.14
CA MET A 55 -1.24 8.12 10.92
C MET A 55 -0.02 8.12 9.99
N GLU A 56 1.18 8.23 10.57
CA GLU A 56 2.44 8.24 9.83
C GLU A 56 2.68 6.90 9.13
N ASP A 57 2.46 5.78 9.82
CA ASP A 57 2.55 4.44 9.22
C ASP A 57 1.57 4.27 8.06
N THR A 58 0.34 4.77 8.22
CA THR A 58 -0.69 4.69 7.18
C THR A 58 -0.31 5.50 5.94
N LEU A 59 0.26 6.69 6.13
CA LEU A 59 0.76 7.54 5.03
C LEU A 59 1.95 6.89 4.33
N LEU A 60 2.87 6.30 5.09
CA LEU A 60 4.04 5.61 4.55
C LEU A 60 3.62 4.38 3.73
N ASP A 61 2.65 3.59 4.20
CA ASP A 61 2.08 2.47 3.45
C ASP A 61 1.47 2.92 2.13
N MET A 62 0.70 4.01 2.12
CA MET A 62 0.12 4.56 0.89
C MET A 62 1.21 4.96 -0.10
N ALA A 63 2.25 5.66 0.35
CA ALA A 63 3.38 6.04 -0.50
C ALA A 63 4.07 4.81 -1.11
N ASN A 64 4.30 3.77 -0.29
CA ASN A 64 4.90 2.52 -0.74
C ASN A 64 4.06 1.82 -1.82
N TYR A 65 2.76 1.65 -1.60
CA TYR A 65 1.88 1.00 -2.59
C TYR A 65 1.74 1.81 -3.88
N CYS A 66 1.75 3.14 -3.82
CA CYS A 66 1.81 3.99 -5.01
C CYS A 66 3.07 3.74 -5.83
N ILE A 67 4.23 3.64 -5.18
CA ILE A 67 5.50 3.38 -5.86
C ILE A 67 5.53 1.95 -6.44
N MET A 68 5.07 0.94 -5.68
CA MET A 68 4.98 -0.44 -6.15
C MET A 68 4.08 -0.56 -7.38
N LEU A 69 2.90 0.06 -7.36
CA LEU A 69 2.00 0.08 -8.52
C LEU A 69 2.67 0.73 -9.73
N LYS A 70 3.34 1.87 -9.55
CA LYS A 70 4.09 2.53 -10.63
C LYS A 70 5.15 1.62 -11.24
N ILE A 71 5.88 0.86 -10.41
CA ILE A 71 6.90 -0.08 -10.89
C ILE A 71 6.24 -1.19 -11.71
N GLU A 72 5.12 -1.76 -11.25
CA GLU A 72 4.46 -2.86 -11.95
C GLU A 72 3.81 -2.42 -13.27
N LEU A 73 3.23 -1.22 -13.32
CA LEU A 73 2.73 -0.64 -14.56
C LEU A 73 3.86 -0.41 -15.58
N ALA A 74 5.06 -0.06 -15.12
CA ALA A 74 6.22 0.11 -16.00
C ALA A 74 6.77 -1.23 -16.55
N LYS A 75 6.55 -2.36 -15.86
CA LYS A 75 6.92 -3.70 -16.38
C LYS A 75 5.93 -4.23 -17.43
N ARG A 76 4.70 -3.70 -17.42
CA ARG A 76 3.60 -4.13 -18.31
C ARG A 76 3.62 -3.45 -19.69
N GLY A 77 4.40 -2.36 -19.84
CA GLY A 77 4.60 -1.65 -21.11
C GLY A 77 5.94 -2.00 -21.73
#